data_AF-N1ZAH0-F1
#
_entry.id   AF-N1ZAH0-F1
#
_cell.length_a   1.000
_cell.length_b   1.000
_cell.length_c   1.000
_cell.angle_alpha   90.00
_cell.angle_beta   90.00
_cell.angle_gamma   90.00
#
_symmetry.space_group_name_H-M   'P 1'
#
loop_
_entity.id
_entity.type
_entity.pdbx_description
1 polymer ?
#
loop_
_entity_poly.entity_id
_entity_poly.type
_entity_poly.pdbx_seq_one_letter_code
_entity_poly.pdbx_strand_id
1 'polypeptide(L)' 'MYEILKQKYERNFVRKDQLLRYVALGKITQQQYQQIIENKK' A
#
# COMPACT_ATOMS: atom_id res chain seq x y z
N MET A 1 -7.81 6.07 3.27
CA MET A 1 -7.23 5.40 2.07
C MET A 1 -6.05 4.50 2.44
N TYR A 2 -5.05 5.03 3.17
CA TYR A 2 -3.91 4.27 3.67
C TYR A 2 -4.26 3.02 4.48
N GLU A 3 -5.09 3.14 5.52
CA GLU A 3 -5.46 2.01 6.38
C GLU A 3 -6.21 0.90 5.63
N ILE A 4 -7.06 1.29 4.67
CA ILE A 4 -7.77 0.34 3.79
C ILE A 4 -6.77 -0.42 2.92
N LEU A 5 -5.79 0.28 2.34
CA LEU A 5 -4.74 -0.34 1.53
C LEU A 5 -3.84 -1.25 2.38
N LYS A 6 -3.55 -0.87 3.61
CA LYS A 6 -2.82 -1.70 4.58
C LYS A 6 -3.57 -3.01 4.85
N GLN A 7 -4.82 -2.94 5.28
CA GLN A 7 -5.63 -4.14 5.55
C GLN A 7 -5.81 -5.01 4.30
N LYS A 8 -6.03 -4.40 3.13
CA LYS A 8 -6.12 -5.14 1.86
C LYS A 8 -4.80 -5.80 1.48
N TYR A 9 -3.67 -5.16 1.73
CA TYR A 9 -2.34 -5.71 1.46
C TYR A 9 -1.99 -6.87 2.40
N GLU A 10 -2.35 -6.76 3.68
CA GLU A 10 -2.26 -7.85 4.67
C GLU A 10 -3.11 -9.05 4.25
N ARG A 11 -4.35 -8.81 3.78
CA ARG A 11 -5.27 -9.85 3.29
C ARG A 11 -4.97 -10.36 1.87
N ASN A 12 -3.82 -10.02 1.28
CA ASN A 12 -3.45 -10.39 -0.11
C ASN A 12 -4.40 -9.87 -1.21
N PHE A 13 -5.29 -8.92 -0.92
CA PHE A 13 -6.18 -8.31 -1.90
C PHE A 13 -5.46 -7.33 -2.84
N VAL A 14 -4.38 -6.72 -2.37
CA VAL A 14 -3.61 -5.71 -3.11
C VAL A 14 -2.16 -6.17 -3.19
N ARG A 15 -1.56 -6.09 -4.38
CA ARG A 15 -0.13 -6.38 -4.61
C ARG A 15 0.72 -5.11 -4.55
N LYS A 16 2.04 -5.29 -4.45
CA LYS A 16 3.02 -4.17 -4.44
C LYS A 16 2.88 -3.28 -5.68
N ASP A 17 2.66 -3.86 -6.87
CA ASP A 17 2.42 -3.10 -8.12
C ASP A 17 1.17 -2.22 -8.07
N GLN A 18 0.10 -2.71 -7.44
CA GLN A 18 -1.12 -1.94 -7.25
C GLN A 18 -0.89 -0.78 -6.28
N LEU A 19 -0.16 -1.01 -5.18
CA LEU A 19 0.23 0.07 -4.26
C LEU A 19 1.07 1.14 -4.96
N LEU A 20 2.04 0.76 -5.80
CA LEU A 20 2.84 1.71 -6.60
C LEU A 20 1.97 2.55 -7.54
N ARG A 21 0.93 1.98 -8.15
CA ARG A 21 -0.05 2.76 -8.92
C ARG A 21 -0.80 3.78 -8.04
N TYR A 22 -1.18 3.40 -6.82
CA TYR A 22 -1.82 4.35 -5.89
C TYR A 22 -0.86 5.46 -5.43
N VAL A 23 0.44 5.17 -5.33
CA VAL A 23 1.48 6.19 -5.08
C VAL A 23 1.60 7.13 -6.28
N ALA A 24 1.69 6.60 -7.50
CA ALA A 24 1.78 7.40 -8.73
C ALA A 24 0.53 8.27 -8.96
N LEU A 25 -0.64 7.79 -8.53
CA LEU A 25 -1.90 8.55 -8.55
C LEU A 25 -2.00 9.60 -7.42
N GLY A 26 -1.00 9.71 -6.53
CA GLY A 26 -1.02 10.62 -5.38
C GLY A 26 -2.05 10.23 -4.30
N LYS A 27 -2.60 9.00 -4.34
CA LYS A 27 -3.58 8.50 -3.37
C LYS A 27 -2.94 8.13 -2.04
N ILE A 28 -1.67 7.74 -2.07
CA ILE A 28 -0.82 7.48 -0.90
C ILE A 28 0.59 8.03 -1.16
N THR A 29 1.33 8.33 -0.11
CA THR A 29 2.73 8.77 -0.23
C THR A 29 3.68 7.58 -0.35
N GLN A 30 4.89 7.82 -0.84
CA GLN A 30 5.94 6.81 -0.93
C GLN A 30 6.32 6.24 0.45
N GLN A 31 6.27 7.08 1.50
CA GLN A 31 6.46 6.67 2.89
C GLN A 31 5.35 5.73 3.36
N GLN A 32 4.09 6.04 3.07
CA GLN A 32 2.95 5.17 3.37
C GLN A 32 3.06 3.84 2.64
N TYR A 33 3.45 3.85 1.37
CA TYR A 33 3.75 2.61 0.67
C TYR A 33 4.80 1.78 1.41
N GLN A 34 5.94 2.37 1.76
CA GLN A 34 7.00 1.70 2.52
C GLN A 34 6.50 1.12 3.85
N GLN A 35 5.69 1.86 4.61
CA GLN A 35 5.12 1.35 5.85
C GLN A 35 4.17 0.15 5.63
N ILE A 36 3.45 0.08 4.51
CA ILE A 36 2.57 -1.05 4.20
C ILE A 36 3.39 -2.30 3.85
N ILE A 37 4.45 -2.15 3.04
CA ILE A 37 5.32 -3.27 2.67
C ILE A 37 6.19 -3.76 3.84
N GLU A 38 6.66 -2.87 4.72
CA GLU A 38 7.44 -3.24 5.90
C GLU A 38 6.60 -3.93 6.99
N ASN A 39 5.32 -3.55 7.16
CA ASN A 39 4.45 -4.20 8.16
C ASN A 39 4.14 -5.67 7.89
N LYS A 40 4.36 -6.15 6.66
CA LYS A 40 4.07 -7.55 6.26
C LYS A 40 5.30 -8.46 6.39
N LYS A 41 6.42 -7.93 6.90
CA LYS A 41 7.66 -8.69 7.04
C LYS A 41 7.60 -9.67 8.21
#